data_AF-A0A0H3MRB3-F1
#
_entry.id   AF-A0A0H3MRB3-F1
#
_cell.length_a   1.000
_cell.length_b   1.000
_cell.length_c   1.000
_cell.angle_alpha   90.00
_cell.angle_beta   90.00
_cell.angle_gamma   90.00
#
_symmetry.space_group_name_H-M   'P 1'
#
loop_
_entity.id
_entity.type
_entity.pdbx_description
1 polymer ?
#
loop_
_entity_poly.entity_id
_entity_poly.type
_entity_poly.pdbx_seq_one_letter_code
_entity_poly.pdbx_strand_id
1 'polypeptide(L)'
;FVDTVGLVNKCVPDSSGLPLRAMVMVLLFLGVIFLLLGWQALGSSGNSDDYSALPMSSMPNTPTTPAATSTSSTSAANQAEVRVYNISSKEGIAARTRDQLTTAGFKVTEVDNLVVSDVSATTVYYSDAEGEYATADAVGQKLGAPVEPRIAAITNQPPGVIVLVTS
;
A
#
# COMPACT_ATOMS: atom_id res chain seq x y z
N PHE A 1 -40.06 -59.40 -25.26
CA PHE A 1 -40.15 -57.93 -25.38
C PHE A 1 -40.65 -57.45 -24.03
N VAL A 2 -39.73 -57.01 -23.16
CA VAL A 2 -40.03 -56.61 -21.78
C VAL A 2 -40.31 -55.12 -21.81
N ASP A 3 -41.56 -54.74 -21.54
CA ASP A 3 -41.97 -53.38 -21.25
C ASP A 3 -41.41 -52.98 -19.88
N THR A 4 -40.39 -52.14 -19.89
CA THR A 4 -39.76 -51.58 -18.70
C THR A 4 -40.66 -50.49 -18.12
N VAL A 5 -41.39 -50.84 -17.06
CA VAL A 5 -42.00 -49.89 -16.12
C VAL A 5 -40.88 -49.15 -15.40
N GLY A 6 -40.71 -47.87 -15.72
CA GLY A 6 -39.71 -46.97 -15.12
C GLY A 6 -40.33 -45.62 -14.75
N LEU A 7 -41.40 -45.66 -13.97
CA LEU A 7 -41.96 -44.51 -13.28
C LEU A 7 -41.00 -44.07 -12.18
N VAL A 8 -40.08 -43.14 -12.47
CA VAL A 8 -39.38 -42.37 -11.41
C VAL A 8 -39.53 -40.89 -11.68
N ASN A 9 -40.77 -40.46 -11.44
CA ASN A 9 -41.08 -39.31 -10.61
C ASN A 9 -39.89 -38.38 -10.30
N LYS A 10 -39.73 -37.35 -11.12
CA LYS A 10 -39.43 -35.96 -10.72
C LYS A 10 -39.39 -35.76 -9.19
N CYS A 11 -38.20 -35.89 -8.62
CA CYS A 11 -37.86 -35.16 -7.41
C CYS A 11 -37.00 -34.00 -7.87
N VAL A 12 -37.69 -32.89 -8.13
CA VAL A 12 -37.12 -31.56 -8.05
C VAL A 12 -36.97 -31.26 -6.56
N PRO A 13 -35.77 -31.24 -5.98
CA PRO A 13 -35.50 -30.40 -4.83
C PRO A 13 -35.08 -29.01 -5.32
N ASP A 14 -36.02 -28.29 -5.93
CA ASP A 14 -36.07 -26.84 -5.78
C ASP A 14 -36.49 -26.59 -4.34
N SER A 15 -35.52 -26.36 -3.44
CA SER A 15 -35.79 -25.77 -2.12
C SER A 15 -34.57 -25.19 -1.38
N SER A 16 -33.44 -24.94 -2.06
CA SER A 16 -32.33 -24.17 -1.44
C SER A 16 -32.01 -22.86 -2.17
N GLY A 17 -32.74 -22.56 -3.25
CA GLY A 17 -32.50 -21.37 -4.08
C GLY A 17 -33.31 -20.14 -3.71
N LEU A 18 -34.51 -20.29 -3.14
CA LEU A 18 -35.54 -19.24 -3.22
C LEU A 18 -35.73 -18.32 -2.00
N PRO A 19 -35.40 -18.70 -0.74
CA PRO A 19 -35.22 -17.70 0.33
C PRO A 19 -33.94 -17.85 1.15
N LEU A 20 -33.27 -19.01 1.16
CA LEU A 20 -32.07 -19.25 1.97
C LEU A 20 -30.86 -18.48 1.45
N ARG A 21 -30.58 -18.54 0.14
CA ARG A 21 -29.51 -17.76 -0.49
C ARG A 21 -29.79 -16.27 -0.46
N ALA A 22 -31.06 -15.88 -0.56
CA ALA A 22 -31.48 -14.49 -0.43
C ALA A 22 -31.25 -13.97 0.99
N MET A 23 -31.69 -14.70 2.03
CA MET A 23 -31.44 -14.35 3.43
C MET A 23 -29.92 -14.32 3.73
N VAL A 24 -29.14 -15.27 3.21
CA VAL A 24 -27.69 -15.27 3.35
C VAL A 24 -27.05 -14.07 2.65
N MET A 25 -27.45 -13.77 1.41
CA MET A 25 -26.94 -12.59 0.69
C MET A 25 -27.29 -11.28 1.42
N VAL A 26 -28.50 -11.17 1.97
CA VAL A 26 -28.96 -9.99 2.73
C VAL A 26 -28.20 -9.86 4.05
N LEU A 27 -28.00 -10.95 4.80
CA LEU A 27 -27.24 -10.93 6.06
C LEU A 27 -25.76 -10.56 5.82
N LEU A 28 -25.15 -11.04 4.73
CA LEU A 28 -23.81 -10.62 4.36
C LEU A 28 -23.75 -9.14 3.96
N PHE A 29 -24.74 -8.66 3.20
CA PHE A 29 -24.78 -7.26 2.78
C PHE A 29 -24.95 -6.31 3.97
N LEU A 30 -25.89 -6.59 4.87
CA LEU A 30 -26.07 -5.82 6.11
C LEU A 30 -24.84 -5.93 7.01
N GLY A 31 -24.24 -7.10 7.14
CA GLY A 31 -23.01 -7.29 7.92
C GLY A 31 -21.84 -6.45 7.41
N VAL A 32 -21.63 -6.41 6.09
CA VAL A 32 -20.59 -5.57 5.46
C VAL A 32 -20.91 -4.07 5.61
N ILE A 33 -22.18 -3.67 5.49
CA ILE A 33 -22.61 -2.28 5.73
C ILE A 33 -22.39 -1.87 7.18
N PHE A 34 -22.80 -2.68 8.16
CA PHE A 34 -22.54 -2.40 9.57
C PHE A 34 -21.05 -2.43 9.92
N LEU A 35 -20.24 -3.26 9.26
CA LEU A 35 -18.79 -3.27 9.41
C LEU A 35 -18.15 -2.00 8.82
N LEU A 36 -18.62 -1.53 7.65
CA LEU A 36 -18.18 -0.28 7.03
C LEU A 36 -18.64 0.95 7.82
N LEU A 37 -19.91 1.03 8.24
CA LEU A 37 -20.42 2.15 9.04
C LEU A 37 -19.91 2.12 10.49
N GLY A 38 -19.76 0.95 11.10
CA GLY A 38 -19.22 0.79 12.44
C GLY A 38 -17.75 1.21 12.54
N TRP A 39 -16.96 0.94 11.49
CA TRP A 39 -15.60 1.46 11.36
C TRP A 39 -15.56 2.98 11.18
N GLN A 40 -16.50 3.55 10.40
CA GLN A 40 -16.60 5.01 10.23
C GLN A 40 -17.09 5.74 11.49
N ALA A 41 -17.94 5.11 12.30
CA ALA A 41 -18.40 5.67 13.57
C ALA A 41 -17.30 5.68 14.65
N LEU A 42 -16.38 4.71 14.63
CA LEU A 42 -15.19 4.73 15.49
C LEU A 42 -14.07 5.62 14.92
N GLY A 43 -14.08 5.89 13.61
CA GLY A 43 -13.13 6.75 12.91
C GLY A 43 -13.51 8.23 12.83
N SER A 44 -14.69 8.64 13.34
CA SER A 44 -15.11 10.04 13.36
C SER A 44 -15.07 10.60 14.78
N SER A 45 -13.88 11.00 15.21
CA SER A 45 -13.74 11.97 16.30
C SER A 45 -12.75 13.04 15.86
N GLY A 46 -13.27 14.23 15.54
CA GLY A 46 -12.44 15.37 15.19
C GLY A 46 -13.21 16.55 14.61
N ASN A 47 -14.36 16.90 15.20
CA ASN A 47 -15.00 18.18 14.96
C ASN A 47 -14.24 19.26 15.75
N SER A 48 -13.74 20.30 15.08
CA SER A 48 -13.52 21.61 15.71
C SER A 48 -13.57 22.68 14.64
N ASP A 49 -14.72 23.34 14.62
CA ASP A 49 -15.03 24.54 13.88
C ASP A 49 -14.35 25.76 14.53
N ASP A 50 -14.19 26.80 13.70
CA ASP A 50 -14.02 28.23 14.03
C ASP A 50 -12.72 28.71 14.70
N TYR A 51 -11.90 29.44 13.92
CA TYR A 51 -11.96 30.90 14.01
C TYR A 51 -11.32 31.58 12.79
N SER A 52 -12.14 32.32 12.06
CA SER A 52 -11.71 33.37 11.15
C SER A 52 -11.12 34.53 11.94
N ALA A 53 -9.83 34.83 11.74
CA ALA A 53 -9.31 36.21 11.68
C ALA A 53 -7.82 36.22 11.32
N LEU A 54 -7.48 36.89 10.23
CA LEU A 54 -6.13 37.40 9.96
C LEU A 54 -5.72 38.31 11.14
N PRO A 55 -4.45 38.28 11.56
CA PRO A 55 -3.64 39.45 11.24
C PRO A 55 -2.21 39.12 10.79
N MET A 56 -1.75 40.02 9.93
CA MET A 56 -0.38 40.32 9.53
C MET A 56 0.70 40.21 10.63
N SER A 57 1.91 39.93 10.12
CA SER A 57 3.22 40.48 10.51
C SER A 57 4.16 39.70 11.43
N SER A 58 5.42 39.74 10.97
CA SER A 58 6.72 39.63 11.65
C SER A 58 7.27 38.25 12.05
N MET A 59 8.21 37.82 11.21
CA MET A 59 9.48 37.08 11.47
C MET A 59 10.26 37.62 12.69
N PRO A 60 11.33 36.96 13.21
CA PRO A 60 11.76 35.55 13.19
C PRO A 60 11.87 34.96 14.62
N ASN A 61 12.14 33.64 14.77
CA ASN A 61 13.19 33.05 15.63
C ASN A 61 13.02 31.51 15.76
N THR A 62 14.12 30.80 15.57
CA THR A 62 14.33 29.34 15.69
C THR A 62 14.45 28.90 17.17
N PRO A 63 14.64 27.60 17.49
CA PRO A 63 13.82 26.44 17.20
C PRO A 63 13.41 25.76 18.53
N THR A 64 12.14 25.46 18.74
CA THR A 64 11.73 24.51 19.78
C THR A 64 11.04 23.37 19.08
N THR A 65 11.66 22.19 19.10
CA THR A 65 11.08 20.91 18.69
C THR A 65 9.76 20.67 19.43
N PRO A 66 8.67 20.32 18.72
CA PRO A 66 7.71 19.38 19.25
C PRO A 66 7.61 18.18 18.31
N ALA A 67 7.76 17.01 18.93
CA ALA A 67 7.54 15.66 18.43
C ALA A 67 6.68 15.57 17.17
N ALA A 68 7.24 14.88 16.18
CA ALA A 68 6.58 14.38 14.99
C ALA A 68 5.23 13.75 15.35
N THR A 69 4.15 14.46 15.05
CA THR A 69 2.81 13.88 14.96
C THR A 69 2.69 13.27 13.58
N SER A 70 3.20 12.05 13.45
CA SER A 70 3.09 11.20 12.27
C SER A 70 1.64 10.72 12.09
N THR A 71 0.77 11.59 11.59
CA THR A 71 -0.59 11.18 11.20
C THR A 71 -1.04 12.03 10.02
N SER A 72 -0.50 11.69 8.83
CA SER A 72 -1.06 11.97 7.48
C SER A 72 0.00 12.02 6.35
N SER A 73 1.19 11.41 6.50
CA SER A 73 2.22 11.45 5.44
C SER A 73 2.05 10.39 4.33
N THR A 74 1.26 9.34 4.50
CA THR A 74 1.23 8.22 3.52
C THR A 74 0.76 8.63 2.12
N SER A 75 -0.11 9.64 1.99
CA SER A 75 -0.55 10.08 0.65
C SER A 75 0.42 11.07 -0.01
N ALA A 76 1.18 11.83 0.77
CA ALA A 76 2.19 12.77 0.25
C ALA A 76 3.54 12.07 -0.01
N ALA A 77 3.85 11.02 0.74
CA ALA A 77 5.04 10.20 0.59
C ALA A 77 4.97 9.20 -0.56
N ASN A 78 3.91 9.17 -1.38
CA ASN A 78 3.82 8.24 -2.52
C ASN A 78 3.86 8.98 -3.87
N GLN A 79 4.36 10.22 -3.87
CA GLN A 79 4.45 11.02 -5.09
C GLN A 79 5.62 10.61 -5.99
N ALA A 80 6.73 10.14 -5.41
CA ALA A 80 7.88 9.73 -6.21
C ALA A 80 7.69 8.33 -6.82
N GLU A 81 8.26 8.15 -8.01
CA GLU A 81 8.35 6.84 -8.64
C GLU A 81 9.33 5.95 -7.86
N VAL A 82 8.93 4.70 -7.65
CA VAL A 82 9.75 3.69 -7.00
C VAL A 82 10.21 2.66 -8.04
N ARG A 83 11.47 2.29 -7.99
CA ARG A 83 12.10 1.31 -8.87
C ARG A 83 12.71 0.24 -8.01
N VAL A 84 12.50 -1.03 -8.35
CA VAL A 84 12.98 -2.15 -7.55
C VAL A 84 14.00 -2.93 -8.37
N TYR A 85 15.25 -2.95 -7.93
CA TYR A 85 16.29 -3.75 -8.55
C TYR A 85 16.67 -4.93 -7.67
N ASN A 86 16.65 -6.11 -8.27
CA ASN A 86 17.26 -7.29 -7.67
C ASN A 86 18.76 -7.22 -7.86
N ILE A 87 19.51 -7.24 -6.76
CA ILE A 87 20.97 -7.36 -6.77
C ILE A 87 21.44 -8.76 -6.33
N SER A 88 20.50 -9.69 -6.19
CA SER A 88 20.71 -11.09 -5.83
C SER A 88 20.46 -12.02 -7.00
N SER A 89 20.97 -13.25 -6.91
CA SER A 89 20.70 -14.33 -7.86
C SER A 89 19.35 -15.04 -7.63
N LYS A 90 18.57 -14.59 -6.64
CA LYS A 90 17.25 -15.12 -6.35
C LYS A 90 16.20 -14.49 -7.27
N GLU A 91 15.60 -15.30 -8.13
CA GLU A 91 14.52 -14.84 -9.00
C GLU A 91 13.24 -14.51 -8.21
N GLY A 92 12.49 -13.52 -8.69
CA GLY A 92 11.17 -13.17 -8.16
C GLY A 92 11.14 -12.35 -6.87
N ILE A 93 12.29 -12.02 -6.25
CA ILE A 93 12.35 -11.19 -5.05
C ILE A 93 11.88 -9.75 -5.35
N ALA A 94 12.41 -9.13 -6.41
CA ALA A 94 12.02 -7.77 -6.78
C ALA A 94 10.54 -7.67 -7.18
N ALA A 95 9.98 -8.72 -7.80
CA ALA A 95 8.56 -8.79 -8.10
C ALA A 95 7.69 -8.81 -6.82
N ARG A 96 8.08 -9.60 -5.80
CA ARG A 96 7.38 -9.61 -4.51
C ARG A 96 7.45 -8.25 -3.82
N THR A 97 8.61 -7.61 -3.82
CA THR A 97 8.79 -6.27 -3.26
C THR A 97 7.90 -5.26 -3.98
N ARG A 98 7.84 -5.30 -5.32
CA ARG A 98 6.92 -4.47 -6.11
C ARG A 98 5.47 -4.67 -5.68
N ASP A 99 5.03 -5.91 -5.49
CA ASP A 99 3.66 -6.22 -5.07
C ASP A 99 3.36 -5.65 -3.67
N GLN A 100 4.30 -5.79 -2.73
CA GLN A 100 4.17 -5.22 -1.38
C GLN A 100 4.07 -3.69 -1.42
N LEU A 101 4.91 -3.03 -2.22
CA LEU A 101 4.91 -1.58 -2.36
C LEU A 101 3.64 -1.09 -3.08
N THR A 102 3.21 -1.77 -4.13
CA THR A 102 1.97 -1.42 -4.84
C THR A 102 0.74 -1.61 -3.94
N THR A 103 0.72 -2.65 -3.11
CA THR A 103 -0.33 -2.88 -2.10
C THR A 103 -0.36 -1.78 -1.03
N ALA A 104 0.81 -1.24 -0.68
CA ALA A 104 0.92 -0.10 0.23
C ALA A 104 0.64 1.26 -0.44
N GLY A 105 0.29 1.27 -1.74
CA GLY A 105 -0.10 2.47 -2.49
C GLY A 105 1.05 3.23 -3.13
N PHE A 106 2.26 2.67 -3.18
CA PHE A 106 3.41 3.28 -3.85
C PHE A 106 3.34 3.08 -5.37
N LYS A 107 3.87 4.04 -6.13
CA LYS A 107 3.99 3.94 -7.60
C LYS A 107 5.27 3.24 -8.00
N VAL A 108 5.22 1.93 -8.20
CA VAL A 108 6.38 1.18 -8.71
C VAL A 108 6.38 1.21 -10.23
N THR A 109 7.41 1.82 -10.84
CA THR A 109 7.51 2.03 -12.29
C THR A 109 8.44 1.04 -12.98
N GLU A 110 9.39 0.46 -12.25
CA GLU A 110 10.38 -0.45 -12.82
C GLU A 110 10.72 -1.58 -11.86
N VAL A 111 10.88 -2.78 -12.42
CA VAL A 111 11.40 -3.96 -11.73
C VAL A 111 12.40 -4.63 -12.65
N ASP A 112 13.67 -4.64 -12.25
CA ASP A 112 14.74 -5.19 -13.08
C ASP A 112 15.83 -5.85 -12.21
N ASN A 113 16.88 -6.39 -12.83
CA ASN A 113 18.02 -6.97 -12.16
C ASN A 113 19.25 -6.10 -12.38
N LEU A 114 19.89 -5.65 -11.29
CA LEU A 114 21.06 -4.79 -11.34
C LEU A 114 22.24 -5.47 -10.66
N VAL A 115 23.46 -5.26 -11.17
CA VAL A 115 24.67 -5.79 -10.54
C VAL A 115 25.34 -4.67 -9.77
N VAL A 116 25.29 -4.74 -8.43
CA VAL A 116 25.91 -3.76 -7.54
C VAL A 116 26.73 -4.50 -6.49
N SER A 117 28.07 -4.40 -6.56
CA SER A 117 28.98 -5.10 -5.64
C SER A 117 29.12 -4.42 -4.27
N ASP A 118 28.69 -3.17 -4.17
CA ASP A 118 28.89 -2.32 -2.99
C ASP A 118 27.81 -2.52 -1.91
N VAL A 119 26.70 -3.18 -2.28
CA VAL A 119 25.50 -3.28 -1.45
C VAL A 119 25.28 -4.74 -1.05
N SER A 120 25.37 -5.02 0.25
CA SER A 120 25.26 -6.38 0.80
C SER A 120 23.91 -6.67 1.47
N ALA A 121 23.04 -5.67 1.61
CA ALA A 121 21.73 -5.78 2.25
C ALA A 121 20.66 -5.10 1.41
N THR A 122 19.38 -5.40 1.68
CA THR A 122 18.28 -4.66 1.07
C THR A 122 18.31 -3.22 1.57
N THR A 123 18.48 -2.26 0.66
CA THR A 123 18.62 -0.83 0.99
C THR A 123 17.80 0.00 0.03
N VAL A 124 17.19 1.06 0.54
CA VAL A 124 16.41 2.03 -0.24
C VAL A 124 17.26 3.26 -0.47
N TYR A 125 17.36 3.70 -1.72
CA TYR A 125 18.12 4.85 -2.15
C TYR A 125 17.21 5.95 -2.68
N TYR A 126 17.52 7.19 -2.32
CA TYR A 126 16.80 8.38 -2.79
C TYR A 126 17.77 9.43 -3.31
N SER A 127 17.30 10.33 -4.18
CA SER A 127 18.06 11.52 -4.55
C SER A 127 17.56 12.75 -3.78
N ASP A 128 18.28 13.87 -3.88
CA ASP A 128 17.89 15.17 -3.29
C ASP A 128 16.67 15.85 -3.95
N ALA A 129 15.91 15.12 -4.76
CA ALA A 129 14.69 15.64 -5.36
C ALA A 129 13.55 15.78 -4.34
N GLU A 130 12.68 16.78 -4.56
CA GLU A 130 11.55 17.05 -3.68
C GLU A 130 10.61 15.85 -3.59
N GLY A 131 10.30 15.41 -2.35
CA GLY A 131 9.38 14.31 -2.09
C GLY A 131 9.97 12.89 -2.24
N GLU A 132 11.19 12.73 -2.79
CA GLU A 132 11.84 11.42 -2.92
C GLU A 132 12.27 10.86 -1.57
N TYR A 133 12.87 11.68 -0.71
CA TYR A 133 13.26 11.24 0.64
C TYR A 133 12.06 10.75 1.46
N ALA A 134 10.95 11.49 1.44
CA ALA A 134 9.73 11.10 2.13
C ALA A 134 9.18 9.75 1.62
N THR A 135 9.26 9.55 0.29
CA THR A 135 8.87 8.29 -0.34
C THR A 135 9.81 7.15 0.06
N ALA A 136 11.11 7.39 0.04
CA ALA A 136 12.10 6.40 0.42
C ALA A 136 12.02 6.02 1.91
N ASP A 137 11.75 6.98 2.81
CA ASP A 137 11.47 6.72 4.22
C ASP A 137 10.26 5.81 4.39
N ALA A 138 9.15 6.12 3.71
CA ALA A 138 7.96 5.31 3.79
C ALA A 138 8.16 3.90 3.21
N VAL A 139 8.90 3.77 2.09
CA VAL A 139 9.28 2.50 1.47
C VAL A 139 10.20 1.69 2.42
N GLY A 140 11.20 2.34 3.01
CA GLY A 140 12.12 1.75 3.99
C GLY A 140 11.38 1.22 5.20
N GLN A 141 10.42 1.99 5.73
CA GLN A 141 9.56 1.54 6.84
C GLN A 141 8.67 0.34 6.47
N LYS A 142 8.20 0.23 5.21
CA LYS A 142 7.43 -0.94 4.76
C LYS A 142 8.29 -2.18 4.61
N LEU A 143 9.52 -2.03 4.11
CA LEU A 143 10.42 -3.14 3.83
C LEU A 143 11.30 -3.52 5.02
N GLY A 144 11.35 -2.67 6.07
CA GLY A 144 12.30 -2.80 7.17
C GLY A 144 13.74 -2.58 6.70
N ALA A 145 13.93 -1.75 5.67
CA ALA A 145 15.21 -1.51 5.02
C ALA A 145 15.75 -0.11 5.36
N PRO A 146 17.06 0.05 5.55
CA PRO A 146 17.69 1.35 5.72
C PRO A 146 17.50 2.21 4.46
N VAL A 147 17.45 3.52 4.68
CA VAL A 147 17.28 4.53 3.64
C VAL A 147 18.57 5.34 3.55
N GLU A 148 19.19 5.36 2.37
CA GLU A 148 20.47 5.98 2.12
C GLU A 148 20.40 6.94 0.91
N PRO A 149 21.23 7.99 0.88
CA PRO A 149 21.35 8.82 -0.30
C PRO A 149 21.96 8.03 -1.45
N ARG A 150 21.55 8.37 -2.68
CA ARG A 150 21.97 7.68 -3.90
C ARG A 150 23.50 7.67 -4.05
N ILE A 151 24.08 6.49 -4.27
CA ILE A 151 25.52 6.29 -4.47
C ILE A 151 25.92 6.34 -5.95
N ALA A 152 27.21 6.56 -6.23
CA ALA A 152 27.74 6.62 -7.60
C ALA A 152 27.44 5.37 -8.43
N ALA A 153 27.38 4.19 -7.81
CA ALA A 153 27.06 2.93 -8.49
C ALA A 153 25.66 2.90 -9.13
N ILE A 154 24.72 3.71 -8.62
CA ILE A 154 23.34 3.80 -9.10
C ILE A 154 22.98 5.21 -9.58
N THR A 155 23.95 6.12 -9.71
CA THR A 155 23.70 7.48 -10.18
C THR A 155 23.26 7.54 -11.65
N ASN A 156 23.63 6.52 -12.44
CA ASN A 156 23.21 6.38 -13.84
C ASN A 156 21.77 5.88 -13.99
N GLN A 157 21.13 5.45 -12.89
CA GLN A 157 19.74 5.06 -12.92
C GLN A 157 18.84 6.29 -13.01
N PRO A 158 17.63 6.16 -13.57
CA PRO A 158 16.69 7.27 -13.70
C PRO A 158 16.37 7.92 -12.34
N PRO A 159 15.90 9.18 -12.30
CA PRO A 159 15.43 9.79 -11.05
C PRO A 159 14.29 8.99 -10.42
N GLY A 160 14.08 9.17 -9.11
CA GLY A 160 13.14 8.40 -8.30
C GLY A 160 13.82 7.61 -7.18
N VAL A 161 12.98 6.94 -6.40
CA VAL A 161 13.39 6.06 -5.30
C VAL A 161 13.82 4.72 -5.85
N ILE A 162 15.00 4.25 -5.47
CA ILE A 162 15.58 2.99 -5.92
C ILE A 162 15.66 2.02 -4.75
N VAL A 163 15.03 0.86 -4.85
CA VAL A 163 15.10 -0.20 -3.85
C VAL A 163 16.03 -1.29 -4.38
N LEU A 164 17.17 -1.49 -3.74
CA LEU A 164 18.03 -2.64 -4.02
C LEU A 164 17.65 -3.77 -3.07
N VAL A 165 17.28 -4.92 -3.60
CA VAL A 165 16.85 -6.10 -2.82
C VAL A 165 17.83 -7.26 -2.97
N THR A 166 18.15 -7.90 -1.86
CA THR A 166 19.15 -8.99 -1.80
C THR A 166 18.60 -10.35 -1.34
N SER A 167 17.48 -10.39 -0.61
CA SER A 167 17.04 -11.59 0.13
C SER A 167 15.59 -11.98 -0.03
#